data_AF-A0A931YFS4-F1
#
_entry.id   AF-A0A931YFS4-F1
#
_cell.length_a   1.000
_cell.length_b   1.000
_cell.length_c   1.000
_cell.angle_alpha   90.00
_cell.angle_beta   90.00
_cell.angle_gamma   90.00
#
_symmetry.space_group_name_H-M   'P 1'
#
loop_
_entity.id
_entity.type
_entity.pdbx_description
1 polymer ?
#
loop_
_entity_poly.entity_id
_entity_poly.type
_entity_poly.pdbx_seq_one_letter_code
_entity_poly.pdbx_strand_id
1 'polypeptide(L)'
;LRFTGVALFDALIATAVGVIILRSAYQILARSVQDLMDAALPEPEQREIERVIRRHTFVVSSHDLRTRRAGSPRQIDFSVVLCRHLGLGEAHDLVDHVQREIEATISQSHVVVHAEPCAPECKLTDRCVLWTREDDLLAHDPRREAGRPDALSGSSPS
;
A
#
# COMPACT_ATOMS: atom_id res chain seq x y z
N LEU A 1 -23.18 67.49 0.41
CA LEU A 1 -22.76 67.23 1.80
C LEU A 1 -21.95 65.93 1.82
N ARG A 2 -20.82 65.92 2.53
CA ARG A 2 -19.78 64.89 2.44
C ARG A 2 -20.24 63.55 3.04
N PHE A 3 -20.43 62.54 2.20
CA PHE A 3 -20.64 61.12 2.56
C PHE A 3 -19.35 60.40 3.03
N THR A 4 -18.30 61.14 3.40
CA THR A 4 -16.93 60.60 3.62
C THR A 4 -16.81 59.64 4.79
N GLY A 5 -17.68 59.72 5.80
CA GLY A 5 -17.69 58.78 6.92
C GLY A 5 -18.17 57.38 6.51
N VAL A 6 -19.19 57.31 5.65
CA VAL A 6 -19.81 56.04 5.22
C VAL A 6 -18.87 55.25 4.30
N ALA A 7 -18.13 55.97 3.44
CA ALA A 7 -17.15 55.36 2.54
C ALA A 7 -15.94 54.74 3.29
N LEU A 8 -15.54 55.32 4.43
CA LEU A 8 -14.44 54.77 5.23
C LEU A 8 -14.86 53.47 5.93
N PHE A 9 -16.09 53.41 6.46
CA PHE A 9 -16.64 52.19 7.04
C PHE A 9 -16.84 51.10 5.98
N ASP A 10 -17.32 51.47 4.80
CA ASP A 10 -17.45 50.54 3.66
C ASP A 10 -16.09 49.94 3.25
N ALA A 11 -15.05 50.77 3.15
CA ALA A 11 -13.70 50.30 2.85
C ALA A 11 -13.15 49.35 3.93
N LEU A 12 -13.42 49.63 5.21
CA LEU A 12 -13.00 48.79 6.34
C LEU A 12 -13.67 47.41 6.30
N ILE A 13 -14.99 47.38 6.05
CA ILE A 13 -15.76 46.14 5.94
C ILE A 13 -15.32 45.36 4.70
N ALA A 14 -15.16 46.02 3.55
CA ALA A 14 -14.68 45.40 2.32
C ALA A 14 -13.30 44.75 2.50
N THR A 15 -12.39 45.42 3.22
CA THR A 15 -11.06 44.87 3.54
C THR A 15 -11.17 43.65 4.46
N ALA A 16 -12.00 43.70 5.50
CA ALA A 16 -12.20 42.58 6.41
C ALA A 16 -12.77 41.34 5.71
N VAL A 17 -13.79 41.53 4.85
CA VAL A 17 -14.37 40.46 4.04
C VAL A 17 -13.35 39.92 3.04
N GLY A 18 -12.57 40.80 2.40
CA GLY A 18 -11.49 40.41 1.50
C GLY A 18 -10.47 39.49 2.17
N VAL A 19 -10.07 39.81 3.41
CA VAL A 19 -9.15 38.96 4.20
C VAL A 19 -9.77 37.60 4.54
N ILE A 20 -11.05 37.54 4.88
CA ILE A 20 -11.75 36.27 5.16
C ILE A 20 -11.81 35.39 3.91
N ILE A 21 -12.14 35.98 2.76
CA ILE A 21 -12.18 35.28 1.47
C ILE A 21 -10.79 34.79 1.09
N LEU A 22 -9.76 35.65 1.18
CA LEU A 22 -8.37 35.28 0.90
C LEU A 22 -7.90 34.13 1.78
N ARG A 23 -8.20 34.17 3.08
CA ARG A 23 -7.84 33.08 4.02
C ARG A 23 -8.53 31.76 3.65
N SER A 24 -9.81 31.83 3.29
CA SER A 24 -10.59 30.65 2.91
C SER A 24 -10.07 30.06 1.58
N ALA A 25 -9.83 30.92 0.59
CA ALA A 25 -9.24 30.54 -0.69
C ALA A 25 -7.85 29.90 -0.49
N TYR A 26 -6.99 30.50 0.35
CA TYR A 26 -5.68 29.95 0.67
C TYR A 26 -5.77 28.58 1.34
N GLN A 27 -6.70 28.37 2.28
CA GLN A 27 -6.89 27.06 2.92
C GLN A 27 -7.39 25.99 1.95
N ILE A 28 -8.22 26.35 0.98
CA ILE A 28 -8.69 25.42 -0.05
C ILE A 28 -7.53 25.09 -1.00
N LEU A 29 -6.83 26.11 -1.48
CA LEU A 29 -5.69 25.96 -2.39
C LEU A 29 -4.57 25.13 -1.76
N ALA A 30 -4.22 25.39 -0.49
CA ALA A 30 -3.19 24.63 0.22
C ALA A 30 -3.55 23.14 0.35
N ARG A 31 -4.82 22.82 0.63
CA ARG A 31 -5.30 21.43 0.68
C ARG A 31 -5.25 20.77 -0.69
N SER A 32 -5.74 21.45 -1.71
CA SER A 32 -5.69 20.94 -3.09
C SER A 32 -4.26 20.74 -3.60
N VAL A 33 -3.32 21.62 -3.23
CA VAL A 33 -1.89 21.46 -3.55
C VAL A 33 -1.29 20.29 -2.79
N GLN A 34 -1.64 20.08 -1.52
CA GLN A 34 -1.18 18.93 -0.74
C GLN A 34 -1.71 17.60 -1.29
N ASP A 35 -2.99 17.55 -1.68
CA ASP A 35 -3.60 16.38 -2.31
C ASP A 35 -2.98 16.12 -3.70
N LEU A 36 -2.60 17.17 -4.43
CA LEU A 36 -1.93 17.06 -5.73
C LEU A 36 -0.44 16.67 -5.60
N MET A 37 0.19 16.94 -4.46
CA MET A 37 1.62 16.68 -4.25
C MET A 37 1.96 15.23 -3.90
N ASP A 38 1.06 14.25 -4.10
CA ASP A 38 1.29 12.82 -3.83
C ASP A 38 1.95 12.62 -2.44
N ALA A 39 1.33 13.17 -1.39
CA ALA A 39 1.85 13.02 -0.04
C ALA A 39 1.98 11.52 0.32
N ALA A 40 3.22 11.10 0.61
CA ALA A 40 3.55 9.74 1.00
C ALA A 40 2.71 9.28 2.20
N LEU A 41 2.39 7.99 2.25
CA LEU A 41 1.70 7.38 3.40
C LEU A 41 2.51 7.66 4.69
N PRO A 42 1.85 7.76 5.85
CA PRO A 42 2.55 7.90 7.12
C PRO A 42 3.62 6.80 7.31
N GLU A 43 4.81 7.20 7.75
CA GLU A 43 5.92 6.33 8.19
C GLU A 43 5.53 4.99 8.87
N PRO A 44 4.58 4.93 9.83
CA PRO A 44 4.17 3.66 10.42
C PRO A 44 3.53 2.69 9.43
N GLU A 45 2.77 3.18 8.45
CA GLU A 45 2.15 2.34 7.42
C GLU A 45 3.17 1.84 6.40
N GLN A 46 4.17 2.67 6.06
CA GLN A 46 5.27 2.24 5.19
C GLN A 46 6.07 1.10 5.83
N ARG A 47 6.37 1.19 7.13
CA ARG A 47 7.03 0.10 7.88
C ARG A 47 6.19 -1.17 7.93
N GLU A 48 4.88 -1.02 8.00
CA GLU A 48 3.95 -2.15 7.96
C GLU A 48 4.07 -2.87 6.61
N ILE A 49 4.02 -2.13 5.50
CA ILE A 49 4.20 -2.67 4.13
C ILE A 49 5.55 -3.38 4.00
N GLU A 50 6.65 -2.74 4.40
CA GLU A 50 7.98 -3.37 4.33
C GLU A 50 8.06 -4.68 5.11
N ARG A 51 7.42 -4.76 6.28
CA ARG A 51 7.43 -5.97 7.09
C ARG A 51 6.59 -7.08 6.46
N VAL A 52 5.47 -6.78 5.80
CA VAL A 52 4.71 -7.77 5.03
C VAL A 52 5.58 -8.29 3.87
N ILE A 53 6.23 -7.40 3.13
CA ILE A 53 7.11 -7.78 2.03
C ILE A 53 8.28 -8.65 2.52
N ARG A 54 8.93 -8.28 3.63
CA ARG A 54 10.07 -9.03 4.20
C ARG A 54 9.71 -10.41 4.74
N ARG A 55 8.44 -10.68 5.07
CA ARG A 55 7.99 -12.03 5.46
C ARG A 55 8.02 -13.01 4.29
N HIS A 56 7.88 -12.50 3.07
CA HIS A 56 7.90 -13.31 1.87
C HIS A 56 9.34 -13.59 1.46
N THR A 57 9.81 -14.78 1.83
CA THR A 57 11.19 -15.23 1.55
C THR A 57 11.52 -15.29 0.05
N PHE A 58 10.49 -15.27 -0.80
CA PHE A 58 10.58 -15.32 -2.26
C PHE A 58 10.82 -13.94 -2.92
N VAL A 59 10.68 -12.85 -2.16
CA VAL A 59 11.00 -11.49 -2.65
C VAL A 59 12.48 -11.22 -2.41
N VAL A 60 13.25 -11.12 -3.50
CA VAL A 60 14.71 -10.87 -3.44
C VAL A 60 14.98 -9.46 -2.93
N SER A 61 14.20 -8.51 -3.40
CA SER A 61 14.26 -7.10 -3.02
C SER A 61 12.97 -6.42 -3.44
N SER A 62 12.47 -5.50 -2.62
CA SER A 62 11.47 -4.52 -3.04
C SER A 62 12.10 -3.15 -3.21
N HIS A 63 11.70 -2.41 -4.24
CA HIS A 63 12.17 -1.05 -4.48
C HIS A 63 11.05 -0.18 -5.06
N ASP A 64 11.30 1.13 -5.11
CA ASP A 64 10.34 2.14 -5.57
C ASP A 64 8.98 2.05 -4.87
N LEU A 65 8.97 1.95 -3.53
CA LEU A 65 7.72 2.02 -2.77
C LEU A 65 7.16 3.43 -2.88
N ARG A 66 6.15 3.58 -3.72
CA ARG A 66 5.43 4.82 -3.93
C ARG A 66 4.07 4.69 -3.29
N THR A 67 3.79 5.63 -2.39
CA THR A 67 2.53 5.67 -1.67
C THR A 67 1.94 7.04 -1.90
N ARG A 68 0.67 7.10 -2.29
CA ARG A 68 -0.05 8.37 -2.45
C ARG A 68 -1.46 8.23 -1.92
N ARG A 69 -1.98 9.32 -1.36
CA ARG A 69 -3.37 9.40 -0.91
C ARG A 69 -4.18 10.14 -1.98
N ALA A 70 -4.89 9.40 -2.82
CA ALA A 70 -5.76 9.97 -3.86
C ALA A 70 -7.20 10.05 -3.34
N GLY A 71 -7.52 11.08 -2.55
CA GLY A 71 -8.85 11.22 -1.93
C GLY A 71 -9.09 10.20 -0.81
N SER A 72 -10.12 9.34 -0.95
CA SER A 72 -10.47 8.32 0.06
C SER A 72 -9.64 7.03 -0.02
N PRO A 73 -9.35 6.44 -1.20
CA PRO A 73 -8.48 5.28 -1.28
C PRO A 73 -6.99 5.65 -1.24
N ARG A 74 -6.20 4.81 -0.59
CA ARG A 74 -4.73 4.87 -0.57
C ARG A 74 -4.21 4.10 -1.77
N GLN A 75 -3.36 4.69 -2.58
CA GLN A 75 -2.69 3.98 -3.66
C GLN A 75 -1.27 3.63 -3.21
N ILE A 76 -0.91 2.36 -3.35
CA ILE A 76 0.40 1.82 -3.00
C ILE A 76 0.91 1.10 -4.24
N ASP A 77 2.04 1.54 -4.77
CA ASP A 77 2.65 0.95 -5.95
C ASP A 77 4.11 0.62 -5.61
N PHE A 78 4.59 -0.59 -5.91
CA PHE A 78 5.99 -0.97 -5.69
C PHE A 78 6.47 -2.08 -6.63
N SER A 79 7.78 -2.15 -6.85
CA SER A 79 8.43 -3.22 -7.61
C SER A 79 9.01 -4.28 -6.69
N VAL A 80 8.82 -5.55 -7.05
CA VAL A 80 9.46 -6.71 -6.41
C VAL A 80 10.34 -7.44 -7.41
N VAL A 81 11.56 -7.73 -6.98
CA VAL A 81 12.50 -8.56 -7.73
C VAL A 81 12.26 -10.02 -7.35
N LEU A 82 11.93 -10.84 -8.33
CA LEU A 82 11.65 -12.26 -8.18
C LEU A 82 12.71 -13.11 -8.87
N CYS A 83 12.77 -14.40 -8.51
CA CYS A 83 13.68 -15.33 -9.17
C CYS A 83 13.37 -15.48 -10.67
N ARG A 84 14.43 -15.48 -11.50
CA ARG A 84 14.35 -15.67 -12.95
C ARG A 84 13.83 -17.06 -13.37
N HIS A 85 14.03 -18.08 -12.55
CA HIS A 85 13.60 -19.45 -12.81
C HIS A 85 12.15 -19.72 -12.38
N LEU A 86 11.48 -18.74 -11.76
CA LEU A 86 10.08 -18.85 -11.37
C LEU A 86 9.20 -18.82 -12.62
N GLY A 87 8.21 -19.72 -12.71
CA GLY A 87 7.22 -19.68 -13.77
C GLY A 87 6.37 -18.42 -13.69
N LEU A 88 5.86 -17.93 -14.84
CA LEU A 88 5.01 -16.74 -14.88
C LEU A 88 3.76 -16.88 -13.99
N GLY A 89 3.15 -18.08 -13.96
CA GLY A 89 2.01 -18.36 -13.09
C GLY A 89 2.36 -18.27 -11.61
N GLU A 90 3.47 -18.89 -11.19
CA GLU A 90 3.93 -18.83 -9.80
C GLU A 90 4.31 -17.40 -9.38
N ALA A 91 4.90 -16.63 -10.29
CA ALA A 91 5.18 -15.22 -10.06
C ALA A 91 3.89 -14.41 -9.86
N HIS A 92 2.87 -14.64 -10.70
CA HIS A 92 1.57 -13.99 -10.59
C HIS A 92 0.87 -14.35 -9.26
N ASP A 93 0.87 -15.63 -8.88
CA ASP A 93 0.22 -16.08 -7.64
C ASP A 93 0.89 -15.48 -6.39
N LEU A 94 2.23 -15.38 -6.40
CA LEU A 94 2.99 -14.72 -5.33
C LEU A 94 2.64 -13.23 -5.23
N VAL A 95 2.61 -12.54 -6.37
CA VAL A 95 2.27 -11.12 -6.48
C VAL A 95 0.85 -10.88 -5.95
N ASP A 96 -0.12 -11.69 -6.38
CA ASP A 96 -1.52 -11.64 -5.92
C ASP A 96 -1.66 -11.89 -4.42
N HIS A 97 -0.84 -12.81 -3.87
CA HIS A 97 -0.84 -13.10 -2.44
C HIS A 97 -0.33 -11.90 -1.65
N VAL A 98 0.82 -11.35 -2.03
CA VAL A 98 1.41 -10.15 -1.40
C VAL A 98 0.44 -8.96 -1.49
N GLN A 99 -0.18 -8.76 -2.66
CA GLN A 99 -1.15 -7.69 -2.86
C GLN A 99 -2.31 -7.80 -1.87
N ARG A 100 -2.93 -8.98 -1.77
CA ARG A 100 -4.06 -9.24 -0.87
C ARG A 100 -3.69 -9.09 0.61
N GLU A 101 -2.50 -9.51 1.02
CA GLU A 101 -2.06 -9.34 2.42
C GLU A 101 -1.89 -7.87 2.79
N ILE A 102 -1.32 -7.07 1.88
CA ILE A 102 -1.15 -5.62 2.11
C ILE A 102 -2.52 -4.92 2.13
N GLU A 103 -3.43 -5.27 1.22
CA GLU A 103 -4.80 -4.73 1.19
C GLU A 103 -5.63 -5.13 2.43
N ALA A 104 -5.38 -6.32 3.00
CA ALA A 104 -6.00 -6.74 4.26
C ALA A 104 -5.42 -5.97 5.47
N THR A 105 -4.17 -5.55 5.39
CA THR A 105 -3.47 -4.83 6.47
C THR A 105 -3.78 -3.34 6.45
N ILE A 106 -3.91 -2.74 5.26
CA ILE A 106 -4.17 -1.31 5.08
C ILE A 106 -5.59 -1.10 4.58
N SER A 107 -6.45 -0.60 5.47
CA SER A 107 -7.84 -0.31 5.13
C SER A 107 -7.95 0.69 3.98
N GLN A 108 -8.85 0.42 3.03
CA GLN A 108 -9.11 1.27 1.86
C GLN A 108 -7.87 1.52 1.00
N SER A 109 -6.95 0.57 0.89
CA SER A 109 -5.85 0.64 -0.07
C SER A 109 -6.14 -0.11 -1.36
N HIS A 110 -5.60 0.41 -2.45
CA HIS A 110 -5.42 -0.30 -3.71
C HIS A 110 -3.92 -0.48 -3.92
N VAL A 111 -3.48 -1.73 -4.08
CA VAL A 111 -2.06 -2.07 -4.18
C VAL A 111 -1.76 -2.56 -5.60
N VAL A 112 -0.69 -2.04 -6.20
CA VAL A 112 -0.16 -2.53 -7.48
C VAL A 112 1.27 -2.99 -7.27
N VAL A 113 1.54 -4.24 -7.65
CA VAL A 113 2.84 -4.86 -7.47
C VAL A 113 3.43 -5.20 -8.84
N HIS A 114 4.57 -4.60 -9.15
CA HIS A 114 5.30 -4.86 -10.38
C HIS A 114 6.33 -5.97 -10.15
N ALA A 115 6.18 -7.09 -10.84
CA ALA A 115 7.15 -8.18 -10.78
C ALA A 115 8.27 -7.99 -11.80
N GLU A 116 9.51 -7.99 -11.32
CA GLU A 116 10.71 -7.87 -12.14
C GLU A 116 11.59 -9.11 -12.00
N PRO A 117 12.11 -9.65 -13.12
CA PRO A 117 13.03 -10.77 -13.05
C PRO A 117 14.40 -10.31 -12.54
N CYS A 118 14.94 -11.01 -11.56
CA CYS A 118 16.32 -10.87 -11.07
C CYS A 118 17.31 -10.89 -12.25
N ALA A 119 18.17 -9.87 -12.33
CA ALA A 119 19.16 -9.69 -13.39
C ALA A 119 20.11 -10.91 -13.47
N PRO A 120 20.81 -11.16 -14.59
CA PRO A 120 21.72 -12.30 -14.71
C PRO A 120 22.87 -12.29 -13.67
N GLU A 121 23.24 -11.11 -13.19
CA GLU A 121 24.31 -10.86 -12.21
C GLU A 121 23.82 -10.88 -10.75
N CYS A 122 22.52 -11.06 -10.55
CA CYS A 122 21.87 -11.04 -9.25
C CYS A 122 22.26 -12.30 -8.47
N LYS A 123 22.89 -12.13 -7.29
CA LYS A 123 23.47 -13.23 -6.49
C LYS A 123 22.48 -14.25 -5.93
N LEU A 124 21.18 -14.12 -6.22
CA LEU A 124 20.12 -14.96 -5.67
C LEU A 124 19.68 -16.11 -6.61
N THR A 125 20.41 -16.37 -7.69
CA THR A 125 20.04 -17.37 -8.71
C THR A 125 20.03 -18.82 -8.24
N ASP A 126 20.65 -19.14 -7.09
CA ASP A 126 20.88 -20.54 -6.68
C ASP A 126 19.89 -21.08 -5.62
N ARG A 127 18.98 -20.25 -5.08
CA ARG A 127 17.98 -20.69 -4.07
C ARG A 127 16.56 -20.31 -4.47
N CYS A 128 16.15 -20.69 -5.67
CA CYS A 128 14.76 -20.61 -6.07
C CYS A 128 14.05 -21.90 -5.66
N VAL A 129 13.25 -21.83 -4.58
CA VAL A 129 12.34 -22.91 -4.26
C VAL A 129 11.16 -22.75 -5.22
N LEU A 130 11.01 -23.70 -6.14
CA LEU A 130 9.85 -23.81 -7.02
C LEU A 130 8.61 -23.95 -6.15
N TRP A 131 7.55 -23.20 -6.43
CA TRP A 131 6.27 -23.30 -5.72
C TRP A 131 5.47 -24.52 -6.20
N THR A 132 6.18 -25.64 -6.43
CA THR A 132 5.61 -26.89 -6.92
C THR A 132 5.76 -27.96 -5.85
N ARG A 133 4.96 -27.79 -4.78
CA ARG A 133 4.40 -28.93 -4.06
C ARG A 133 3.18 -28.50 -3.28
N GLU A 134 2.11 -29.26 -3.42
CA GLU A 134 0.78 -29.12 -2.82
C GLU A 134 0.75 -28.96 -1.28
N ASP A 135 1.90 -28.97 -0.62
CA ASP A 135 2.03 -28.96 0.84
C ASP A 135 1.89 -27.54 1.46
N ASP A 136 2.22 -26.46 0.72
CA ASP A 136 2.23 -25.10 1.29
C ASP A 136 0.91 -24.32 1.16
N LEU A 137 0.05 -24.68 0.20
CA LEU A 137 -1.30 -24.10 0.05
C LEU A 137 -2.24 -24.45 1.22
N LEU A 138 -1.97 -25.55 1.93
CA LEU A 138 -2.77 -26.02 3.05
C LEU A 138 -2.36 -25.43 4.40
N ALA A 139 -1.20 -24.77 4.48
CA ALA A 139 -0.65 -24.25 5.73
C ALA A 139 -1.13 -22.83 6.08
N HIS A 140 -1.69 -22.08 5.13
CA HIS A 140 -2.16 -20.70 5.32
C HIS A 140 -3.58 -20.49 4.76
N ASP A 141 -4.48 -21.43 5.01
CA ASP A 141 -5.93 -21.18 4.87
C ASP A 141 -6.48 -20.57 6.19
N PRO A 142 -6.79 -19.26 6.24
CA PRO A 142 -7.34 -18.61 7.44
C PRO A 142 -8.73 -19.13 7.83
N ARG A 143 -9.37 -20.01 7.03
CA ARG A 143 -10.65 -20.65 7.39
C ARG A 143 -10.51 -21.90 8.27
N ARG A 144 -9.30 -22.43 8.49
CA ARG A 144 -9.10 -23.67 9.27
C ARG A 144 -8.98 -23.48 10.78
N GLU A 145 -8.67 -22.29 11.30
CA GLU A 145 -8.57 -22.07 12.75
C GLU A 145 -9.94 -22.01 13.48
N ALA A 146 -11.05 -21.98 12.74
CA ALA A 146 -12.40 -21.95 13.29
C ALA A 146 -13.03 -23.33 13.59
N GLY A 147 -12.30 -24.45 13.38
CA GLY A 147 -12.90 -25.79 13.48
C GLY A 147 -11.95 -26.88 13.98
N ARG A 148 -11.75 -26.98 15.30
CA ARG A 148 -11.36 -28.23 15.97
C ARG A 148 -12.62 -29.12 16.12
N PRO A 149 -12.53 -30.46 16.05
CA PRO A 149 -12.26 -31.22 17.27
C PRO A 149 -11.41 -32.50 17.07
N ASP A 150 -11.05 -33.09 18.21
CA ASP A 150 -10.15 -34.23 18.43
C ASP A 150 -10.72 -35.60 17.98
N ALA A 151 -9.86 -36.51 17.48
CA ALA A 151 -10.01 -37.99 17.48
C ALA A 151 -8.74 -38.64 16.86
N LEU A 152 -7.86 -39.34 17.58
CA LEU A 152 -7.89 -40.71 18.12
C LEU A 152 -7.80 -41.88 17.10
N SER A 153 -6.85 -42.80 17.40
CA SER A 153 -6.66 -44.21 16.97
C SER A 153 -6.11 -44.45 15.55
N GLY A 154 -4.94 -45.09 15.39
CA GLY A 154 -4.72 -46.56 15.36
C GLY A 154 -4.54 -46.96 13.87
N SER A 155 -3.61 -47.78 13.37
CA SER A 155 -2.92 -48.97 13.85
C SER A 155 -1.79 -49.37 12.85
N SER A 156 -0.86 -50.20 13.34
CA SER A 156 0.35 -50.82 12.74
C SER A 156 0.32 -51.38 11.29
N PRO A 157 1.52 -51.57 10.68
CA PRO A 157 1.71 -52.25 9.41
C PRO A 157 2.04 -53.75 9.57
N SER A 158 1.82 -54.51 8.51
CA SER A 158 2.52 -55.77 8.18
C SER A 158 2.72 -55.82 6.66
#